data_AF-A0A512MFQ3-F1
#
_entry.id   AF-A0A512MFQ3-F1
#
_cell.length_a   1.000
_cell.length_b   1.000
_cell.length_c   1.000
_cell.angle_alpha   90.00
_cell.angle_beta   90.00
_cell.angle_gamma   90.00
#
_symmetry.space_group_name_H-M   'P 1'
#
loop_
_entity.id
_entity.type
_entity.pdbx_description
1 polymer ?
#
loop_
_entity_poly.entity_id
_entity_poly.type
_entity_poly.pdbx_seq_one_letter_code
_entity_poly.pdbx_strand_id
1 'polypeptide(L)'
;MSLPESFTTCLGDPQITPETGRLADVPKALLKHLRPLGHELTLWQAAAQRWRTRLEKARFEPTLLTFLQHWQPKVTPDEVTPDVFNVILRGNDESGWKVIASSLKWVNDPAWSALLNLPALSHYWITDIRGSHLDHLRQIVSRAWFMDPSPLPPGSVIAGLDIPGWPNLLRLKGRGRQWVIHGTETRLEDAVSDGQWQNAIAAAVATGSTLLVEQPQGPTTLLARYKKGEDGIQLDGVWQAE
;
A
#
# COMPACT_ATOMS: atom_id res chain seq x y z
N MET A 1 -10.89 3.70 -12.19
CA MET A 1 -11.66 4.91 -11.84
C MET A 1 -10.67 6.01 -11.46
N SER A 2 -10.79 7.19 -12.04
CA SER A 2 -9.93 8.36 -11.75
C SER A 2 -10.21 8.91 -10.35
N LEU A 3 -9.22 9.56 -9.74
CA LEU A 3 -9.42 10.35 -8.54
C LEU A 3 -10.18 11.65 -8.88
N PRO A 4 -10.97 12.21 -7.95
CA PRO A 4 -11.50 13.57 -8.12
C PRO A 4 -10.36 14.56 -8.36
N GLU A 5 -10.58 15.54 -9.25
CA GLU A 5 -9.58 16.54 -9.59
C GLU A 5 -9.15 17.35 -8.35
N SER A 6 -10.12 17.77 -7.53
CA SER A 6 -9.87 18.49 -6.28
C SER A 6 -8.93 17.72 -5.35
N PHE A 7 -9.11 16.40 -5.24
CA PHE A 7 -8.27 15.55 -4.41
C PHE A 7 -6.86 15.39 -5.00
N THR A 8 -6.77 15.28 -6.34
CA THR A 8 -5.48 15.22 -7.05
C THR A 8 -4.68 16.50 -6.82
N THR A 9 -5.32 17.66 -6.89
CA THR A 9 -4.70 18.96 -6.56
C THR A 9 -4.19 18.99 -5.13
N CYS A 10 -4.99 18.52 -4.16
CA CYS A 10 -4.58 18.45 -2.75
C CYS A 10 -3.44 17.46 -2.46
N LEU A 11 -3.23 16.45 -3.32
CA LEU A 11 -2.05 15.60 -3.22
C LEU A 11 -0.78 16.32 -3.70
N GLY A 12 -0.91 17.16 -4.74
CA GLY A 12 0.19 17.95 -5.28
C GLY A 12 0.61 19.10 -4.36
N ASP A 13 -0.35 19.73 -3.68
CA ASP A 13 -0.12 20.74 -2.66
C ASP A 13 -0.99 20.47 -1.41
N PRO A 14 -0.39 19.91 -0.34
CA PRO A 14 -1.11 19.60 0.89
C PRO A 14 -1.70 20.81 1.63
N GLN A 15 -1.27 22.04 1.29
CA GLN A 15 -1.82 23.25 1.89
C GLN A 15 -3.24 23.54 1.35
N ILE A 16 -3.52 23.16 0.09
CA ILE A 16 -4.82 23.36 -0.55
C ILE A 16 -5.86 22.41 0.05
N THR A 17 -6.97 22.98 0.56
CA THR A 17 -8.15 22.22 1.01
C THR A 17 -9.15 22.05 -0.13
N PRO A 18 -9.83 20.90 -0.25
CA PRO A 18 -11.01 20.82 -1.09
C PRO A 18 -12.08 21.81 -0.60
N GLU A 19 -12.68 22.55 -1.54
CA GLU A 19 -13.71 23.56 -1.23
C GLU A 19 -15.03 22.94 -0.74
N THR A 20 -15.34 21.71 -1.15
CA THR A 20 -16.58 21.00 -0.83
C THR A 20 -16.31 19.62 -0.23
N GLY A 21 -17.34 19.01 0.34
CA GLY A 21 -17.30 17.63 0.83
C GLY A 21 -16.65 17.42 2.20
N ARG A 22 -16.29 18.49 2.93
CA ARG A 22 -15.78 18.34 4.30
C ARG A 22 -16.86 17.72 5.19
N LEU A 23 -16.52 16.61 5.85
CA LEU A 23 -17.40 15.97 6.81
C LEU A 23 -17.39 16.78 8.11
N ALA A 24 -18.52 17.41 8.45
CA ALA A 24 -18.68 18.13 9.72
C ALA A 24 -18.58 17.16 10.90
N ASP A 25 -19.26 16.02 10.81
CA ASP A 25 -19.22 14.94 11.79
C ASP A 25 -18.69 13.66 11.14
N VAL A 26 -17.43 13.33 11.43
CA VAL A 26 -16.82 12.09 10.95
C VAL A 26 -17.36 10.92 11.79
N PRO A 27 -17.96 9.88 11.16
CA PRO A 27 -18.47 8.73 11.90
C PRO A 27 -17.42 8.11 12.83
N LYS A 28 -17.80 7.75 14.06
CA LYS A 28 -16.88 7.13 15.05
C LYS A 28 -16.20 5.87 14.50
N ALA A 29 -16.95 5.07 13.73
CA ALA A 29 -16.43 3.88 13.08
C ALA A 29 -15.32 4.18 12.07
N LEU A 30 -15.37 5.33 11.39
CA LEU A 30 -14.33 5.78 10.48
C LEU A 30 -13.15 6.41 11.24
N LEU A 31 -13.43 7.19 12.30
CA LEU A 31 -12.40 7.81 13.13
C LEU A 31 -11.44 6.79 13.78
N LYS A 32 -11.91 5.57 14.06
CA LYS A 32 -11.05 4.49 14.59
C LYS A 32 -9.90 4.13 13.65
N HIS A 33 -10.09 4.35 12.35
CA HIS A 33 -9.08 4.12 11.31
C HIS A 33 -8.27 5.37 11.02
N LEU A 34 -8.93 6.52 10.90
CA LEU A 34 -8.26 7.75 10.46
C LEU A 34 -7.37 8.37 11.54
N ARG A 35 -7.80 8.38 12.81
CA ARG A 35 -7.02 9.04 13.88
C ARG A 35 -5.62 8.47 14.05
N PRO A 36 -5.40 7.14 14.16
CA PRO A 36 -4.05 6.62 14.35
C PRO A 36 -3.21 6.68 13.07
N LEU A 37 -3.84 6.67 11.88
CA LEU A 37 -3.14 6.50 10.61
C LEU A 37 -2.03 7.54 10.39
N GLY A 38 -2.26 8.81 10.70
CA GLY A 38 -1.24 9.86 10.54
C GLY A 38 0.04 9.56 11.33
N HIS A 39 -0.10 9.20 12.60
CA HIS A 39 1.02 8.78 13.44
C HIS A 39 1.66 7.48 12.94
N GLU A 40 0.85 6.50 12.56
CA GLU A 40 1.34 5.22 12.06
C GLU A 40 2.16 5.34 10.78
N LEU A 41 1.79 6.24 9.86
CA LEU A 41 2.58 6.54 8.67
C LEU A 41 3.95 7.15 9.04
N THR A 42 4.04 7.95 10.11
CA THR A 42 5.33 8.45 10.60
C THR A 42 6.20 7.36 11.25
N LEU A 43 5.58 6.44 12.00
CA LEU A 43 6.28 5.28 12.54
C LEU A 43 6.80 4.39 11.40
N TRP A 44 5.97 4.19 10.38
CA TRP A 44 6.36 3.41 9.21
C TRP A 44 7.47 4.09 8.40
N GLN A 45 7.41 5.42 8.20
CA GLN A 45 8.47 6.20 7.58
C GLN A 45 9.81 5.99 8.31
N ALA A 46 9.83 6.15 9.63
CA ALA A 46 11.03 5.98 10.43
C ALA A 46 11.55 4.52 10.41
N ALA A 47 10.65 3.54 10.45
CA ALA A 47 11.02 2.13 10.33
C ALA A 47 11.59 1.80 8.94
N ALA A 48 10.99 2.34 7.88
CA ALA A 48 11.43 2.18 6.50
C ALA A 48 12.83 2.76 6.29
N GLN A 49 13.13 3.94 6.85
CA GLN A 49 14.49 4.50 6.85
C GLN A 49 15.50 3.56 7.53
N ARG A 50 15.17 3.06 8.74
CA ARG A 50 16.05 2.12 9.45
C ARG A 50 16.25 0.80 8.68
N TRP A 51 15.20 0.29 8.06
CA TRP A 51 15.29 -0.87 7.17
C TRP A 51 16.25 -0.60 6.00
N ARG A 52 16.18 0.58 5.36
CA ARG A 52 17.12 0.95 4.28
C ARG A 52 18.57 1.01 4.77
N THR A 53 18.82 1.62 5.91
CA THR A 53 20.16 1.63 6.50
C THR A 53 20.68 0.22 6.79
N ARG A 54 19.81 -0.72 7.18
CA ARG A 54 20.18 -2.14 7.34
C ARG A 54 20.51 -2.78 6.00
N LEU A 55 19.76 -2.45 4.93
CA LEU A 55 19.98 -2.97 3.59
C LEU A 55 21.32 -2.50 3.02
N GLU A 56 21.61 -1.21 3.11
CA GLU A 56 22.87 -0.60 2.66
C GLU A 56 24.09 -1.17 3.40
N LYS A 57 23.92 -1.51 4.68
CA LYS A 57 24.96 -2.12 5.52
C LYS A 57 25.00 -3.65 5.43
N ALA A 58 24.28 -4.27 4.48
CA ALA A 58 24.23 -5.71 4.29
C ALA A 58 23.90 -6.50 5.58
N ARG A 59 22.97 -6.00 6.40
CA ARG A 59 22.60 -6.59 7.71
C ARG A 59 21.45 -7.61 7.63
N PHE A 60 21.26 -8.23 6.48
CA PHE A 60 20.29 -9.31 6.25
C PHE A 60 21.02 -10.62 5.95
N GLU A 61 20.34 -11.75 6.12
CA GLU A 61 20.83 -13.03 5.62
C GLU A 61 21.09 -12.94 4.09
N PRO A 62 22.16 -13.56 3.54
CA PRO A 62 22.57 -13.38 2.15
C PRO A 62 21.47 -13.57 1.10
N THR A 63 20.65 -14.61 1.20
CA THR A 63 19.57 -14.89 0.24
C THR A 63 18.52 -13.78 0.28
N LEU A 64 18.09 -13.40 1.50
CA LEU A 64 17.17 -12.28 1.69
C LEU A 64 17.79 -10.94 1.22
N LEU A 65 19.08 -10.72 1.45
CA LEU A 65 19.78 -9.50 1.02
C LEU A 65 19.73 -9.35 -0.50
N THR A 66 20.07 -10.40 -1.26
CA THR A 66 20.00 -10.39 -2.73
C THR A 66 18.57 -10.10 -3.20
N PHE A 67 17.58 -10.77 -2.61
CA PHE A 67 16.17 -10.50 -2.91
C PHE A 67 15.79 -9.03 -2.67
N LEU A 68 16.13 -8.47 -1.51
CA LEU A 68 15.77 -7.10 -1.15
C LEU A 68 16.53 -6.06 -1.99
N GLN A 69 17.77 -6.33 -2.38
CA GLN A 69 18.54 -5.46 -3.27
C GLN A 69 17.95 -5.38 -4.67
N HIS A 70 17.39 -6.50 -5.15
CA HIS A 70 16.68 -6.57 -6.43
C HIS A 70 15.33 -5.84 -6.38
N TRP A 71 14.58 -5.98 -5.28
CA TRP A 71 13.21 -5.47 -5.11
C TRP A 71 13.13 -4.13 -4.36
N GLN A 72 14.14 -3.27 -4.48
CA GLN A 72 14.15 -1.99 -3.77
C GLN A 72 13.02 -1.07 -4.22
N PRO A 73 12.32 -0.40 -3.28
CA PRO A 73 11.39 0.67 -3.61
C PRO A 73 12.09 1.77 -4.39
N LYS A 74 11.42 2.28 -5.43
CA LYS A 74 11.90 3.37 -6.29
C LYS A 74 11.82 4.71 -5.59
N VAL A 75 10.78 4.91 -4.78
CA VAL A 75 10.58 6.15 -4.04
C VAL A 75 10.95 5.92 -2.59
N THR A 76 11.87 6.73 -2.09
CA THR A 76 12.38 6.58 -0.73
C THR A 76 11.63 7.48 0.24
N PRO A 77 11.39 7.05 1.49
CA PRO A 77 10.83 7.93 2.49
C PRO A 77 11.75 9.12 2.76
N ASP A 78 11.18 10.31 2.81
CA ASP A 78 11.90 11.54 3.16
C ASP A 78 12.47 11.42 4.58
N GLU A 79 13.52 12.17 4.91
CA GLU A 79 14.12 12.15 6.25
C GLU A 79 13.16 12.70 7.32
N VAL A 80 12.42 13.75 6.96
CA VAL A 80 11.52 14.48 7.84
C VAL A 80 10.09 14.36 7.31
N THR A 81 9.15 14.02 8.19
CA THR A 81 7.73 14.10 7.85
C THR A 81 7.30 15.56 7.75
N PRO A 82 6.63 15.98 6.66
CA PRO A 82 6.14 17.34 6.50
C PRO A 82 5.10 17.71 7.57
N ASP A 83 4.96 19.01 7.85
CA ASP A 83 4.01 19.50 8.85
C ASP A 83 2.55 19.28 8.46
N VAL A 84 2.25 19.14 7.17
CA VAL A 84 0.92 18.82 6.65
C VAL A 84 1.06 17.79 5.52
N PHE A 85 0.22 16.77 5.53
CA PHE A 85 0.11 15.82 4.42
C PHE A 85 -1.31 15.27 4.28
N ASN A 86 -1.65 14.83 3.08
CA ASN A 86 -2.95 14.28 2.73
C ASN A 86 -2.83 12.80 2.37
N VAL A 87 -3.83 12.02 2.76
CA VAL A 87 -3.97 10.60 2.41
C VAL A 87 -5.35 10.40 1.83
N ILE A 88 -5.43 9.77 0.66
CA ILE A 88 -6.70 9.38 0.05
C ILE A 88 -6.96 7.91 0.36
N LEU A 89 -8.16 7.64 0.86
CA LEU A 89 -8.66 6.30 1.14
C LEU A 89 -9.84 5.96 0.24
N ARG A 90 -10.01 4.68 -0.06
CA ARG A 90 -11.21 4.12 -0.68
C ARG A 90 -11.70 2.94 0.13
N GLY A 91 -13.02 2.84 0.28
CA GLY A 91 -13.61 1.74 1.03
C GLY A 91 -15.02 2.06 1.50
N ASN A 92 -15.51 1.18 2.36
CA ASN A 92 -16.64 1.38 3.25
C ASN A 92 -16.48 0.44 4.44
N ASP A 93 -17.51 0.32 5.29
CA ASP A 93 -17.46 -0.55 6.47
C ASP A 93 -17.42 -2.05 6.13
N GLU A 94 -17.83 -2.45 4.92
CA GLU A 94 -17.86 -3.86 4.47
C GLU A 94 -16.54 -4.27 3.77
N SER A 95 -16.05 -3.45 2.84
CA SER A 95 -14.82 -3.70 2.08
C SER A 95 -13.55 -3.33 2.85
N GLY A 96 -13.72 -2.55 3.92
CA GLY A 96 -12.62 -1.95 4.66
C GLY A 96 -11.99 -0.76 3.93
N TRP A 97 -11.45 0.17 4.70
CA TRP A 97 -10.74 1.33 4.17
C TRP A 97 -9.34 0.97 3.71
N LYS A 98 -8.95 1.44 2.52
CA LYS A 98 -7.62 1.25 1.96
C LYS A 98 -7.02 2.57 1.48
N VAL A 99 -5.76 2.82 1.81
CA VAL A 99 -4.96 3.91 1.23
C VAL A 99 -4.75 3.64 -0.26
N ILE A 100 -5.12 4.63 -1.09
CA ILE A 100 -4.99 4.56 -2.55
C ILE A 100 -4.02 5.59 -3.10
N ALA A 101 -3.78 6.67 -2.35
CA ALA A 101 -2.80 7.68 -2.68
C ALA A 101 -2.45 8.52 -1.44
N SER A 102 -1.31 9.20 -1.47
CA SER A 102 -0.82 10.08 -0.42
C SER A 102 0.07 11.18 -0.99
N SER A 103 0.11 12.34 -0.35
CA SER A 103 1.11 13.37 -0.67
C SER A 103 2.51 12.98 -0.16
N LEU A 104 2.59 12.03 0.79
CA LEU A 104 3.83 11.33 1.12
C LEU A 104 4.17 10.38 -0.03
N LYS A 105 4.97 10.85 -0.99
CA LYS A 105 5.20 10.18 -2.28
C LYS A 105 5.63 8.72 -2.15
N TRP A 106 6.43 8.39 -1.14
CA TRP A 106 6.92 7.04 -0.89
C TRP A 106 5.79 6.04 -0.55
N VAL A 107 4.69 6.48 0.07
CA VAL A 107 3.54 5.62 0.40
C VAL A 107 2.84 5.12 -0.87
N ASN A 108 2.98 5.85 -1.99
CA ASN A 108 2.38 5.47 -3.27
C ASN A 108 3.18 4.40 -4.01
N ASP A 109 4.40 4.10 -3.58
CA ASP A 109 5.21 3.05 -4.19
C ASP A 109 4.75 1.68 -3.64
N PRO A 110 4.17 0.80 -4.48
CA PRO A 110 3.63 -0.47 -4.02
C PRO A 110 4.71 -1.42 -3.48
N ALA A 111 5.99 -1.21 -3.78
CA ALA A 111 7.08 -2.00 -3.21
C ALA A 111 7.11 -1.85 -1.68
N TRP A 112 6.81 -0.66 -1.14
CA TRP A 112 6.72 -0.48 0.31
C TRP A 112 5.59 -1.32 0.92
N SER A 113 4.43 -1.38 0.27
CA SER A 113 3.34 -2.25 0.71
C SER A 113 3.73 -3.73 0.67
N ALA A 114 4.41 -4.16 -0.39
CA ALA A 114 4.89 -5.54 -0.50
C ALA A 114 5.88 -5.88 0.62
N LEU A 115 6.82 -4.99 0.95
CA LEU A 115 7.76 -5.16 2.05
C LEU A 115 7.07 -5.19 3.42
N LEU A 116 6.06 -4.33 3.65
CA LEU A 116 5.28 -4.29 4.89
C LEU A 116 4.59 -5.64 5.18
N ASN A 117 4.15 -6.32 4.12
CA ASN A 117 3.45 -7.60 4.17
C ASN A 117 4.37 -8.82 4.00
N LEU A 118 5.66 -8.63 3.74
CA LEU A 118 6.62 -9.72 3.55
C LEU A 118 6.89 -10.45 4.88
N PRO A 119 6.55 -11.75 5.02
CA PRO A 119 6.69 -12.46 6.29
C PRO A 119 8.12 -12.41 6.86
N ALA A 120 9.13 -12.54 6.00
CA ALA A 120 10.54 -12.49 6.34
C ALA A 120 11.00 -11.16 6.97
N LEU A 121 10.20 -10.09 6.83
CA LEU A 121 10.50 -8.79 7.43
C LEU A 121 9.73 -8.49 8.72
N SER A 122 8.85 -9.40 9.16
CA SER A 122 7.93 -9.13 10.26
C SER A 122 8.64 -8.79 11.58
N HIS A 123 9.74 -9.47 11.91
CA HIS A 123 10.50 -9.17 13.14
C HIS A 123 11.18 -7.81 13.09
N TYR A 124 11.64 -7.36 11.92
CA TYR A 124 12.20 -6.01 11.76
C TYR A 124 11.12 -4.95 11.97
N TRP A 125 9.93 -5.15 11.40
CA TRP A 125 8.82 -4.21 11.58
C TRP A 125 8.33 -4.13 13.02
N ILE A 126 8.18 -5.27 13.70
CA ILE A 126 7.68 -5.31 15.10
C ILE A 126 8.69 -4.69 16.08
N THR A 127 9.99 -4.71 15.75
CA THR A 127 11.01 -4.02 16.56
C THR A 127 10.85 -2.50 16.52
N ASP A 128 10.37 -1.98 15.38
CA ASP A 128 10.34 -0.56 15.08
C ASP A 128 8.94 0.07 15.21
N ILE A 129 7.88 -0.75 15.13
CA ILE A 129 6.47 -0.35 15.14
C ILE A 129 5.73 -1.27 16.11
N ARG A 130 4.97 -0.71 17.05
CA ARG A 130 4.13 -1.50 17.96
C ARG A 130 3.18 -2.40 17.16
N GLY A 131 3.00 -3.65 17.60
CA GLY A 131 2.20 -4.66 16.90
C GLY A 131 0.80 -4.17 16.48
N SER A 132 0.06 -3.49 17.36
CA SER A 132 -1.27 -2.94 17.05
C SER A 132 -1.26 -1.92 15.90
N HIS A 133 -0.22 -1.09 15.82
CA HIS A 133 -0.04 -0.11 14.73
C HIS A 133 0.36 -0.80 13.42
N LEU A 134 1.25 -1.80 13.51
CA LEU A 134 1.64 -2.59 12.35
C LEU A 134 0.45 -3.37 11.76
N ASP A 135 -0.38 -3.97 12.62
CA ASP A 135 -1.57 -4.69 12.19
C ASP A 135 -2.58 -3.76 11.52
N HIS A 136 -2.81 -2.58 12.09
CA HIS A 136 -3.69 -1.57 11.48
C HIS A 136 -3.13 -1.05 10.14
N LEU A 137 -1.82 -0.78 10.04
CA LEU A 137 -1.16 -0.44 8.78
C LEU A 137 -1.34 -1.54 7.72
N ARG A 138 -1.15 -2.80 8.07
CA ARG A 138 -1.34 -3.94 7.15
C ARG A 138 -2.80 -4.12 6.73
N GLN A 139 -3.75 -3.66 7.54
CA GLN A 139 -5.17 -3.63 7.19
C GLN A 139 -5.51 -2.47 6.27
N ILE A 140 -4.93 -1.29 6.46
CA ILE A 140 -5.31 -0.08 5.72
C ILE A 140 -4.47 0.19 4.48
N VAL A 141 -3.25 -0.35 4.39
CA VAL A 141 -2.44 -0.26 3.15
C VAL A 141 -2.90 -1.35 2.18
N SER A 142 -3.06 -0.98 0.90
CA SER A 142 -3.42 -1.92 -0.16
C SER A 142 -2.33 -2.97 -0.33
N ARG A 143 -2.66 -4.26 -0.30
CA ARG A 143 -1.65 -5.33 -0.38
C ARG A 143 -0.97 -5.34 -1.74
N ALA A 144 0.32 -5.65 -1.73
CA ALA A 144 1.12 -5.85 -2.93
C ALA A 144 2.04 -7.06 -2.78
N TRP A 145 2.49 -7.62 -3.91
CA TRP A 145 3.40 -8.75 -3.97
C TRP A 145 4.43 -8.54 -5.07
N PHE A 146 5.67 -8.88 -4.77
CA PHE A 146 6.73 -8.97 -5.77
C PHE A 146 6.49 -10.18 -6.66
N MET A 147 6.35 -9.97 -7.98
CA MET A 147 6.12 -11.07 -8.94
C MET A 147 7.44 -11.79 -9.27
N ASP A 148 8.07 -12.35 -8.25
CA ASP A 148 9.35 -13.07 -8.33
C ASP A 148 9.17 -14.40 -9.09
N PRO A 149 9.95 -14.66 -10.17
CA PRO A 149 9.88 -15.91 -10.93
C PRO A 149 10.42 -17.13 -10.18
N SER A 150 11.10 -16.94 -9.04
CA SER A 150 11.70 -18.03 -8.26
C SER A 150 10.65 -19.06 -7.84
N PRO A 151 10.89 -20.36 -8.08
CA PRO A 151 9.93 -21.39 -7.73
C PRO A 151 9.74 -21.46 -6.21
N LEU A 152 8.50 -21.58 -5.78
CA LEU A 152 8.20 -21.81 -4.36
C LEU A 152 8.60 -23.24 -3.95
N PRO A 153 9.05 -23.46 -2.70
CA PRO A 153 9.29 -24.80 -2.19
C PRO A 153 8.02 -25.67 -2.27
N PRO A 154 8.15 -27.01 -2.40
CA PRO A 154 7.01 -27.91 -2.41
C PRO A 154 6.09 -27.68 -1.20
N GLY A 155 4.78 -27.60 -1.44
CA GLY A 155 3.77 -27.36 -0.41
C GLY A 155 3.67 -25.92 0.09
N SER A 156 4.48 -24.99 -0.43
CA SER A 156 4.40 -23.57 -0.08
C SER A 156 3.41 -22.82 -0.98
N VAL A 157 2.92 -21.69 -0.47
CA VAL A 157 2.00 -20.79 -1.18
C VAL A 157 2.46 -19.34 -1.08
N ILE A 158 2.03 -18.51 -2.04
CA ILE A 158 2.21 -17.06 -1.96
C ILE A 158 1.30 -16.54 -0.83
N ALA A 159 1.93 -16.01 0.23
CA ALA A 159 1.24 -15.53 1.41
C ALA A 159 0.17 -14.49 1.06
N GLY A 160 -1.06 -14.68 1.56
CA GLY A 160 -2.20 -13.79 1.31
C GLY A 160 -2.91 -13.99 -0.03
N LEU A 161 -2.36 -14.79 -0.94
CA LEU A 161 -3.03 -15.24 -2.17
C LEU A 161 -3.46 -16.71 -2.10
N ASP A 162 -2.76 -17.53 -1.30
CA ASP A 162 -3.02 -18.97 -1.12
C ASP A 162 -2.97 -19.75 -2.45
N ILE A 163 -1.97 -19.43 -3.26
CA ILE A 163 -1.69 -20.08 -4.55
C ILE A 163 -0.24 -20.58 -4.57
N PRO A 164 0.06 -21.73 -5.19
CA PRO A 164 1.41 -22.32 -5.19
C PRO A 164 2.39 -21.64 -6.18
N GLY A 165 1.96 -20.58 -6.87
CA GLY A 165 2.79 -19.84 -7.82
C GLY A 165 1.96 -18.92 -8.72
N TRP A 166 2.64 -18.05 -9.46
CA TRP A 166 2.00 -17.03 -10.31
C TRP A 166 1.05 -17.57 -11.38
N PRO A 167 1.33 -18.68 -12.09
CA PRO A 167 0.38 -19.24 -13.06
C PRO A 167 -1.00 -19.57 -12.46
N ASN A 168 -1.06 -19.78 -11.14
CA ASN A 168 -2.28 -20.12 -10.43
C ASN A 168 -3.09 -18.88 -10.00
N LEU A 169 -2.62 -17.67 -10.28
CA LEU A 169 -3.34 -16.43 -9.96
C LEU A 169 -4.71 -16.40 -10.66
N LEU A 170 -4.85 -17.02 -11.83
CA LEU A 170 -6.13 -17.18 -12.53
C LEU A 170 -7.22 -17.81 -11.66
N ARG A 171 -6.87 -18.65 -10.67
CA ARG A 171 -7.85 -19.25 -9.73
C ARG A 171 -8.57 -18.21 -8.86
N LEU A 172 -8.04 -16.99 -8.76
CA LEU A 172 -8.62 -15.88 -8.01
C LEU A 172 -9.54 -14.99 -8.86
N LYS A 173 -9.61 -15.22 -10.18
CA LYS A 173 -10.54 -14.54 -11.07
C LYS A 173 -11.99 -14.76 -10.61
N GLY A 174 -12.80 -13.71 -10.62
CA GLY A 174 -14.21 -13.74 -10.19
C GLY A 174 -14.44 -13.89 -8.69
N ARG A 175 -13.40 -13.84 -7.84
CA ARG A 175 -13.52 -13.97 -6.38
C ARG A 175 -13.66 -12.63 -5.65
N GLY A 176 -14.14 -11.59 -6.34
CA GLY A 176 -14.39 -10.26 -5.75
C GLY A 176 -13.12 -9.45 -5.43
N ARG A 177 -11.95 -9.89 -5.91
CA ARG A 177 -10.69 -9.15 -5.79
C ARG A 177 -10.27 -8.67 -7.16
N GLN A 178 -9.83 -7.41 -7.23
CA GLN A 178 -9.33 -6.81 -8.47
C GLN A 178 -7.84 -6.53 -8.34
N TRP A 179 -7.14 -6.60 -9.47
CA TRP A 179 -5.68 -6.56 -9.46
C TRP A 179 -5.12 -5.70 -10.58
N VAL A 180 -3.98 -5.09 -10.30
CA VAL A 180 -3.15 -4.40 -11.28
C VAL A 180 -1.73 -4.95 -11.19
N ILE A 181 -1.13 -5.21 -12.34
CA ILE A 181 0.30 -5.46 -12.47
C ILE A 181 0.98 -4.11 -12.62
N HIS A 182 1.62 -3.65 -11.56
CA HIS A 182 2.41 -2.42 -11.55
C HIS A 182 3.74 -2.63 -12.27
N GLY A 183 4.12 -1.65 -13.10
CA GLY A 183 5.27 -1.72 -14.01
C GLY A 183 4.86 -1.84 -15.47
N THR A 184 3.74 -2.52 -15.75
CA THR A 184 3.06 -2.51 -17.07
C THR A 184 1.69 -1.84 -17.01
N GLU A 185 1.23 -1.48 -15.81
CA GLU A 185 -0.10 -0.94 -15.51
C GLU A 185 -1.25 -1.80 -16.07
N THR A 186 -1.02 -3.11 -16.18
CA THR A 186 -2.00 -4.06 -16.74
C THR A 186 -3.05 -4.42 -15.70
N ARG A 187 -4.32 -4.14 -15.99
CA ARG A 187 -5.43 -4.56 -15.11
C ARG A 187 -5.84 -5.99 -15.40
N LEU A 188 -6.00 -6.78 -14.34
CA LEU A 188 -6.54 -8.14 -14.42
C LEU A 188 -8.03 -8.09 -14.05
N GLU A 189 -8.86 -7.81 -15.06
CA GLU A 189 -10.32 -7.69 -14.90
C GLU A 189 -11.02 -9.02 -15.22
N ASP A 190 -12.15 -9.30 -14.58
CA ASP A 190 -12.89 -10.55 -14.78
C ASP A 190 -13.45 -10.69 -16.20
N ALA A 191 -13.70 -9.58 -16.89
CA ALA A 191 -14.19 -9.56 -18.27
C ALA A 191 -13.13 -10.00 -19.30
N VAL A 192 -11.84 -9.97 -18.94
CA VAL A 192 -10.73 -10.36 -19.83
C VAL A 192 -10.65 -11.88 -19.93
N SER A 193 -10.38 -12.44 -21.11
CA SER A 193 -10.30 -13.90 -21.30
C SER A 193 -9.19 -14.55 -20.46
N ASP A 194 -9.35 -15.84 -20.13
CA ASP A 194 -8.36 -16.58 -19.33
C ASP A 194 -6.99 -16.63 -19.99
N GLY A 195 -6.92 -16.77 -21.32
CA GLY A 195 -5.67 -16.75 -22.07
C GLY A 195 -4.97 -15.38 -22.01
N GLN A 196 -5.72 -14.28 -22.07
CA GLN A 196 -5.16 -12.94 -21.90
C GLN A 196 -4.65 -12.72 -20.47
N TRP A 197 -5.37 -13.19 -19.46
CA TRP A 197 -4.89 -13.19 -18.07
C TRP A 197 -3.57 -13.94 -17.91
N GLN A 198 -3.51 -15.18 -18.40
CA GLN A 198 -2.31 -16.02 -18.31
C GLN A 198 -1.11 -15.37 -19.02
N ASN A 199 -1.32 -14.80 -20.21
CA ASN A 199 -0.27 -14.11 -20.95
C ASN A 199 0.23 -12.86 -20.20
N ALA A 200 -0.67 -12.06 -19.62
CA ALA A 200 -0.28 -10.89 -18.82
C ALA A 200 0.54 -11.29 -17.59
N ILE A 201 0.12 -12.34 -16.88
CA ILE A 201 0.83 -12.87 -15.71
C ILE A 201 2.22 -13.39 -16.13
N ALA A 202 2.29 -14.20 -17.17
CA ALA A 202 3.55 -14.78 -17.65
C ALA A 202 4.54 -13.68 -18.09
N ALA A 203 4.07 -12.67 -18.82
CA ALA A 203 4.89 -11.52 -19.23
C ALA A 203 5.41 -10.73 -18.03
N ALA A 204 4.55 -10.50 -17.03
CA ALA A 204 4.92 -9.76 -15.82
C ALA A 204 5.98 -10.50 -14.99
N VAL A 205 5.82 -11.81 -14.78
CA VAL A 205 6.79 -12.66 -14.08
C VAL A 205 8.11 -12.71 -14.84
N ALA A 206 8.07 -12.86 -16.18
CA ALA A 206 9.26 -12.90 -17.01
C ALA A 206 10.06 -11.58 -16.98
N THR A 207 9.40 -10.45 -16.73
CA THR A 207 10.06 -9.14 -16.55
C THR A 207 10.88 -9.09 -15.25
N GLY A 208 10.52 -9.90 -14.24
CA GLY A 208 11.25 -10.05 -12.99
C GLY A 208 11.31 -8.79 -12.11
N SER A 209 10.57 -7.73 -12.43
CA SER A 209 10.58 -6.45 -11.70
C SER A 209 9.19 -5.81 -11.58
N THR A 210 8.14 -6.61 -11.77
CA THR A 210 6.74 -6.18 -11.67
C THR A 210 6.15 -6.54 -10.30
N LEU A 211 5.11 -5.81 -9.90
CA LEU A 211 4.38 -6.09 -8.67
C LEU A 211 2.91 -6.35 -8.96
N LEU A 212 2.32 -7.32 -8.27
CA LEU A 212 0.88 -7.45 -8.22
C LEU A 212 0.35 -6.54 -7.11
N VAL A 213 -0.62 -5.69 -7.42
CA VAL A 213 -1.23 -4.77 -6.45
C VAL A 213 -2.73 -5.03 -6.39
N GLU A 214 -3.22 -5.33 -5.18
CA GLU A 214 -4.64 -5.46 -4.92
C GLU A 214 -5.32 -4.10 -5.01
N GLN A 215 -6.40 -4.02 -5.78
CA GLN A 215 -7.16 -2.78 -5.94
C GLN A 215 -8.21 -2.64 -4.85
N PRO A 216 -8.20 -1.50 -4.13
CA PRO A 216 -9.24 -1.13 -3.17
C PRO A 216 -10.65 -1.20 -3.75
N GLN A 217 -11.53 -1.87 -3.02
CA GLN A 217 -12.95 -1.97 -3.32
C GLN A 217 -13.74 -1.01 -2.45
N GLY A 218 -14.92 -0.60 -2.93
CA GLY A 218 -15.85 0.25 -2.20
C GLY A 218 -16.16 1.55 -2.93
N PRO A 219 -17.37 2.10 -2.76
CA PRO A 219 -17.84 3.25 -3.52
C PRO A 219 -17.26 4.57 -2.99
N THR A 220 -16.93 4.64 -1.70
CA THR A 220 -16.57 5.91 -1.07
C THR A 220 -15.09 6.19 -1.21
N THR A 221 -14.76 7.41 -1.63
CA THR A 221 -13.40 7.93 -1.65
C THR A 221 -13.31 9.10 -0.67
N LEU A 222 -12.33 9.06 0.23
CA LEU A 222 -12.10 10.08 1.25
C LEU A 222 -10.70 10.68 1.09
N LEU A 223 -10.58 11.97 1.39
CA LEU A 223 -9.30 12.61 1.67
C LEU A 223 -9.23 12.89 3.17
N ALA A 224 -8.19 12.36 3.83
CA ALA A 224 -7.87 12.66 5.21
C ALA A 224 -6.61 13.54 5.24
N ARG A 225 -6.70 14.70 5.89
CA ARG A 225 -5.57 15.59 6.11
C ARG A 225 -5.02 15.38 7.51
N TYR A 226 -3.70 15.35 7.59
CA TYR A 226 -2.96 15.31 8.84
C TYR A 226 -2.09 16.54 8.98
N LYS A 227 -1.98 17.03 10.21
CA LYS A 227 -1.14 18.16 10.58
C LYS A 227 -0.31 17.82 11.81
N LYS A 228 0.92 18.31 11.83
CA LYS A 228 1.80 18.26 12.99
C LYS A 228 1.35 19.30 14.01
N GLY A 229 0.93 18.82 15.18
CA GLY A 229 0.67 19.62 16.38
C GLY A 229 1.76 19.45 17.42
N GLU A 230 1.52 19.99 18.61
CA GLU A 230 2.44 19.91 19.76
C GLU A 230 2.65 18.45 20.23
N ASP A 231 1.57 17.66 20.21
CA ASP A 231 1.57 16.25 20.63
C ASP A 231 1.86 15.26 19.47
N GLY A 232 2.33 15.74 18.33
CA GLY A 232 2.62 14.94 17.14
C GLY A 232 1.58 15.08 16.02
N ILE A 233 1.52 14.09 15.13
CA ILE A 233 0.63 14.14 13.95
C ILE A 233 -0.81 13.86 14.34
N GLN A 234 -1.72 14.76 13.97
CA GLN A 234 -3.15 14.70 14.26
C GLN A 234 -3.99 14.80 12.99
N LEU A 235 -5.19 14.21 13.02
CA LEU A 235 -6.18 14.34 11.95
C LEU A 235 -6.81 15.75 11.99
N ASP A 236 -6.59 16.53 10.94
CA ASP A 236 -7.05 17.93 10.82
C ASP A 236 -8.41 18.05 10.12
N GLY A 237 -8.67 17.17 9.15
CA GLY A 237 -9.93 17.18 8.41
C GLY A 237 -10.14 15.94 7.57
N VAL A 238 -11.40 15.69 7.24
CA VAL A 238 -11.82 14.61 6.33
C VAL A 238 -12.80 15.18 5.31
N TRP A 239 -12.56 14.88 4.04
CA TRP A 239 -13.43 15.23 2.93
C TRP A 239 -13.86 13.96 2.22
N GLN A 240 -15.11 13.91 1.80
CA GLN A 240 -15.66 12.83 1.00
C GLN A 240 -15.88 13.33 -0.42
N ALA A 241 -15.44 12.53 -1.40
CA ALA A 241 -15.77 12.78 -2.79
C ALA A 241 -17.28 12.58 -3.00
N GLU A 242 -17.90 13.48 -3.78
CA GLU A 242 -19.29 13.34 -4.23
C GLU A 242 -19.49 12.08 -5.09
#